data_AF-A0A953Z896-F1
#
_entry.id   AF-A0A953Z896-F1
#
_cell.length_a   1.000
_cell.length_b   1.000
_cell.length_c   1.000
_cell.angle_alpha   90.00
_cell.angle_beta   90.00
_cell.angle_gamma   90.00
#
_symmetry.space_group_name_H-M   'P 1'
#
loop_
_entity.id
_entity.type
_entity.pdbx_description
1 polymer ?
#
loop_
_entity_poly.entity_id
_entity_poly.type
_entity_poly.pdbx_seq_one_letter_code
_entity_poly.pdbx_strand_id
1 'polypeptide(L)'
;VHDHFRIRKGVTRSLTRDVPRISAVSGGEQNFSLDAGLAHAGMSYLLLGSFGSEPGFDLGPVHVPLNPDSWTALTKERANGSRFVNTSGVLNARGRGWAALRLPPLPGVFVGTTFVHAFLAFDGTGVHFASNPVRVTIDP
;
A
#
# COMPACT_ATOMS: atom_id res chain seq x y z
N VAL A 1 -7.34 -18.49 26.62
CA VAL A 1 -8.04 -18.28 25.32
C VAL A 1 -7.00 -18.53 24.25
N HIS A 2 -7.05 -19.70 23.61
CA HIS A 2 -6.06 -20.10 22.61
C HIS A 2 -6.43 -19.46 21.27
N ASP A 3 -5.61 -18.54 20.78
CA ASP A 3 -5.79 -17.94 19.47
C ASP A 3 -5.50 -18.98 18.38
N HIS A 4 -6.55 -19.39 17.68
CA HIS A 4 -6.45 -20.26 16.52
C HIS A 4 -5.95 -19.45 15.31
N PHE A 5 -4.64 -19.41 15.10
CA PHE A 5 -4.05 -18.93 13.85
C PHE A 5 -4.42 -19.88 12.69
N ARG A 6 -5.51 -19.59 11.98
CA ARG A 6 -5.82 -20.23 10.70
C ARG A 6 -4.92 -19.60 9.62
N ILE A 7 -3.72 -20.15 9.44
CA ILE A 7 -2.90 -19.87 8.25
C ILE A 7 -3.64 -20.48 7.04
N ARG A 8 -4.30 -19.65 6.22
CA ARG A 8 -4.77 -20.09 4.90
C ARG A 8 -3.53 -20.28 4.01
N LYS A 9 -3.05 -21.52 3.92
CA LYS A 9 -2.04 -21.96 2.95
C LYS A 9 -2.53 -21.60 1.53
N GLY A 10 -1.90 -20.61 0.89
CA GLY A 10 -2.13 -20.30 -0.53
C GLY A 10 -2.63 -18.89 -0.87
N VAL A 11 -2.87 -17.98 0.09
CA VAL A 11 -3.13 -16.57 -0.26
C VAL A 11 -1.79 -15.86 -0.42
N THR A 12 -1.28 -15.82 -1.65
CA THR A 12 -0.15 -14.95 -1.99
C THR A 12 -0.61 -13.51 -1.79
N ARG A 13 -0.13 -12.86 -0.73
CA ARG A 13 -0.38 -11.43 -0.51
C ARG A 13 0.38 -10.66 -1.59
N SER A 14 -0.35 -9.92 -2.40
CA SER A 14 0.21 -9.13 -3.47
C SER A 14 0.88 -7.87 -2.95
N LEU A 15 0.39 -7.30 -1.86
CA LEU A 15 1.10 -6.25 -1.11
C LEU A 15 1.42 -6.75 0.29
N THR A 16 2.69 -6.57 0.67
CA THR A 16 3.18 -6.86 2.03
C THR A 16 3.99 -5.69 2.56
N ARG A 17 4.18 -5.69 3.89
CA ARG A 17 4.90 -4.68 4.66
C ARG A 17 5.88 -5.37 5.61
N ASP A 18 7.00 -4.74 5.93
CA ASP A 18 8.01 -5.29 6.85
C ASP A 18 7.56 -5.24 8.32
N VAL A 19 7.14 -4.09 8.81
CA VAL A 19 6.61 -3.87 10.16
C VAL A 19 5.15 -3.41 10.11
N PRO A 20 4.32 -3.69 11.11
CA PRO A 20 2.94 -3.21 11.14
C PRO A 20 2.78 -1.81 11.73
N ARG A 21 3.83 -1.26 12.35
CA ARG A 21 3.74 -0.04 13.16
C ARG A 21 4.99 0.82 13.01
N ILE A 22 4.80 2.13 13.12
CA ILE A 22 5.87 3.15 13.10
C ILE A 22 5.69 4.05 14.33
N SER A 23 6.77 4.37 15.04
CA SER A 23 6.70 5.24 16.22
C SER A 23 6.48 6.70 15.80
N ALA A 24 5.59 7.39 16.51
CA ALA A 24 5.39 8.82 16.34
C ALA A 24 6.62 9.61 16.82
N VAL A 25 7.28 9.17 17.89
CA VAL A 25 8.44 9.88 18.47
C VAL A 25 9.68 9.82 17.57
N SER A 26 10.04 8.65 17.04
CA SER A 26 11.24 8.50 16.22
C SER A 26 10.99 8.57 14.71
N GLY A 27 9.74 8.42 14.28
CA GLY A 27 9.41 8.20 12.87
C GLY A 27 9.91 6.83 12.39
N GLY A 28 10.13 6.70 11.09
CA GLY A 28 10.69 5.48 10.52
C GLY A 28 10.45 5.33 9.02
N GLU A 29 10.86 4.18 8.53
CA GLU A 29 10.63 3.76 7.16
C GLU A 29 9.76 2.52 7.14
N GLN A 30 8.73 2.55 6.30
CA GLN A 30 7.87 1.41 6.02
C GLN A 30 8.19 0.89 4.64
N ASN A 31 8.74 -0.32 4.56
CA ASN A 31 9.02 -0.96 3.28
C ASN A 31 7.83 -1.79 2.82
N PHE A 32 7.52 -1.70 1.53
CA PHE A 32 6.48 -2.44 0.87
C PHE A 32 7.07 -3.33 -0.22
N SER A 33 6.64 -4.59 -0.26
CA SER A 33 6.92 -5.49 -1.38
C SER A 33 5.66 -5.70 -2.19
N LEU A 34 5.77 -5.46 -3.50
CA LEU A 34 4.69 -5.57 -4.48
C LEU A 34 4.90 -6.83 -5.32
N ASP A 35 3.86 -7.65 -5.44
CA ASP A 35 3.80 -8.83 -6.28
C ASP A 35 2.41 -8.92 -6.93
N ALA A 36 2.30 -8.40 -8.17
CA ALA A 36 1.10 -8.56 -8.98
C ALA A 36 1.12 -9.87 -9.79
N GLY A 37 2.20 -10.65 -9.72
CA GLY A 37 2.40 -11.85 -10.53
C GLY A 37 2.75 -11.58 -12.00
N LEU A 38 3.18 -12.65 -12.68
CA LEU A 38 3.74 -12.59 -14.04
C LEU A 38 2.80 -11.97 -15.08
N ALA A 39 1.48 -12.10 -14.91
CA ALA A 39 0.47 -11.52 -15.80
C ALA A 39 0.54 -9.98 -15.89
N HIS A 40 1.12 -9.33 -14.88
CA HIS A 40 1.27 -7.87 -14.80
C HIS A 40 2.73 -7.43 -14.93
N ALA A 41 3.61 -8.29 -15.46
CA ALA A 41 5.00 -7.95 -15.71
C ALA A 41 5.11 -6.79 -16.72
N GLY A 42 5.97 -5.81 -16.43
CA GLY A 42 6.13 -4.62 -17.28
C GLY A 42 4.99 -3.61 -17.22
N MET A 43 3.93 -3.84 -16.42
CA MET A 43 2.88 -2.85 -16.20
C MET A 43 3.36 -1.70 -15.32
N SER A 44 2.78 -0.52 -15.52
CA SER A 44 2.95 0.59 -14.59
C SER A 44 2.26 0.26 -13.27
N TYR A 45 2.80 0.76 -12.17
CA TYR A 45 2.16 0.66 -10.86
C TYR A 45 2.10 1.99 -10.13
N LEU A 46 1.15 2.08 -9.20
CA LEU A 46 1.01 3.18 -8.26
C LEU A 46 0.56 2.64 -6.91
N LEU A 47 1.35 2.90 -5.86
CA LEU A 47 1.01 2.65 -4.47
C LEU A 47 0.28 3.87 -3.90
N LEU A 48 -0.91 3.65 -3.37
CA LEU A 48 -1.76 4.66 -2.76
C LEU A 48 -2.01 4.34 -1.29
N GLY A 49 -2.32 5.37 -0.51
CA GLY A 49 -2.74 5.26 0.88
C GLY A 49 -4.11 5.89 1.11
N SER A 50 -4.89 5.35 2.04
CA SER A 50 -6.16 5.91 2.53
C SER A 50 -6.25 5.78 4.05
N PHE A 51 -7.12 6.55 4.72
CA PHE A 51 -7.50 6.32 6.12
C PHE A 51 -8.49 5.15 6.28
N GLY A 52 -9.05 4.64 5.18
CA GLY A 52 -10.04 3.56 5.19
C GLY A 52 -9.87 2.57 4.03
N SER A 53 -10.52 1.42 4.14
CA SER A 53 -10.49 0.37 3.12
C SER A 53 -11.86 -0.20 2.75
N GLU A 54 -12.91 0.25 3.43
CA GLU A 54 -14.28 -0.26 3.25
C GLU A 54 -15.22 0.94 3.04
N PRO A 55 -16.09 0.91 2.01
CA PRO A 55 -16.35 -0.22 1.11
C PRO A 55 -15.34 -0.42 -0.03
N GLY A 56 -14.34 0.47 -0.19
CA GLY A 56 -13.53 0.51 -1.40
C GLY A 56 -14.25 1.20 -2.56
N PHE A 57 -13.69 1.12 -3.77
CA PHE A 57 -14.31 1.63 -5.00
C PHE A 57 -13.86 0.83 -6.22
N ASP A 58 -14.65 0.87 -7.29
CA ASP A 58 -14.31 0.20 -8.54
C ASP A 58 -13.66 1.15 -9.54
N LEU A 59 -12.59 0.69 -10.18
CA LEU A 59 -11.94 1.32 -11.33
C LEU A 59 -12.00 0.38 -12.52
N GLY A 60 -12.98 0.61 -13.40
CA GLY A 60 -13.25 -0.32 -14.50
C GLY A 60 -13.65 -1.70 -13.95
N PRO A 61 -12.97 -2.79 -14.33
CA PRO A 61 -13.28 -4.13 -13.82
C PRO A 61 -12.60 -4.45 -12.48
N VAL A 62 -11.77 -3.55 -11.94
CA VAL A 62 -10.94 -3.80 -10.76
C VAL A 62 -11.53 -3.13 -9.53
N HIS A 63 -11.78 -3.92 -8.49
CA HIS A 63 -12.14 -3.41 -7.18
C HIS A 63 -10.89 -2.98 -6.39
N VAL A 64 -10.85 -1.71 -5.97
CA VAL A 64 -9.76 -1.11 -5.20
C VAL A 64 -10.17 -1.02 -3.72
N PRO A 65 -9.45 -1.69 -2.80
CA PRO A 65 -9.80 -1.73 -1.38
C PRO A 65 -9.25 -0.53 -0.59
N LEU A 66 -9.48 0.69 -1.09
CA LEU A 66 -9.12 1.96 -0.46
C LEU A 66 -10.30 2.93 -0.53
N ASN A 67 -10.42 3.88 0.39
CA ASN A 67 -11.43 4.93 0.29
C ASN A 67 -10.80 6.22 -0.27
N PRO A 68 -11.30 6.79 -1.38
CA PRO A 68 -10.80 8.06 -1.88
C PRO A 68 -10.97 9.18 -0.84
N ASP A 69 -9.86 9.69 -0.33
CA ASP A 69 -9.80 10.72 0.71
C ASP A 69 -8.60 11.67 0.51
N SER A 70 -8.40 12.58 1.46
CA SER A 70 -7.29 13.53 1.42
C SER A 70 -5.91 12.85 1.47
N TRP A 71 -5.78 11.71 2.15
CA TRP A 71 -4.54 10.93 2.17
C TRP A 71 -4.29 10.22 0.83
N THR A 72 -5.35 9.74 0.18
CA THR A 72 -5.30 9.16 -1.17
C THR A 72 -4.89 10.19 -2.20
N ALA A 73 -5.47 11.39 -2.12
CA ALA A 73 -5.07 12.50 -2.97
C ALA A 73 -3.59 12.88 -2.77
N LEU A 74 -3.14 12.96 -1.52
CA LEU A 74 -1.77 13.31 -1.17
C LEU A 74 -0.76 12.25 -1.64
N THR A 75 -1.01 10.97 -1.37
CA THR A 75 -0.12 9.87 -1.79
C THR A 75 -0.01 9.77 -3.32
N LYS A 76 -1.10 10.08 -4.03
CA LYS A 76 -1.09 10.19 -5.50
C LYS A 76 -0.27 11.39 -5.99
N GLU A 77 -0.56 12.59 -5.47
CA GLU A 77 0.11 13.84 -5.88
C GLU A 77 1.61 13.81 -5.60
N ARG A 78 2.00 13.19 -4.48
CA ARG A 78 3.39 13.13 -4.00
C ARG A 78 4.09 11.82 -4.33
N ALA A 79 3.59 11.06 -5.31
CA ALA A 79 4.22 9.83 -5.75
C ALA A 79 5.69 10.08 -6.14
N ASN A 80 6.60 9.21 -5.71
CA ASN A 80 8.06 9.38 -5.86
C ASN A 80 8.65 10.68 -5.27
N GLY A 81 7.92 11.35 -4.36
CA GLY A 81 8.40 12.50 -3.61
C GLY A 81 9.37 12.14 -2.48
N SER A 82 9.85 13.14 -1.73
CA SER A 82 10.87 12.94 -0.68
C SER A 82 10.52 11.91 0.40
N ARG A 83 9.22 11.73 0.69
CA ARG A 83 8.70 10.77 1.66
C ARG A 83 8.17 9.47 1.04
N PHE A 84 7.95 9.47 -0.27
CA PHE A 84 7.32 8.37 -1.00
C PHE A 84 8.33 7.83 -1.99
N VAL A 85 9.03 6.76 -1.63
CA VAL A 85 10.11 6.19 -2.46
C VAL A 85 9.54 5.08 -3.33
N ASN A 86 9.77 5.16 -4.65
CA ASN A 86 9.31 4.16 -5.62
C ASN A 86 7.82 3.80 -5.47
N THR A 87 6.97 4.77 -5.13
CA THR A 87 5.52 4.57 -5.05
C THR A 87 4.85 4.62 -6.42
N SER A 88 5.55 5.03 -7.48
CA SER A 88 5.12 4.84 -8.86
C SER A 88 6.29 4.37 -9.73
N GLY A 89 6.03 3.47 -10.66
CA GLY A 89 7.07 2.94 -11.53
C GLY A 89 6.54 1.83 -12.43
N VAL A 90 7.44 0.96 -12.88
CA VAL A 90 7.12 -0.20 -13.72
C VAL A 90 7.50 -1.47 -12.97
N LEU A 91 6.60 -2.45 -12.95
CA LEU A 91 6.86 -3.77 -12.37
C LEU A 91 7.90 -4.52 -13.22
N ASN A 92 8.79 -5.25 -12.55
CA ASN A 92 9.83 -6.01 -13.24
C ASN A 92 9.26 -7.18 -14.08
N ALA A 93 10.14 -7.94 -14.74
CA ALA A 93 9.78 -9.09 -15.58
C ALA A 93 9.01 -10.22 -14.86
N ARG A 94 8.88 -10.17 -13.53
CA ARG A 94 8.08 -11.10 -12.72
C ARG A 94 6.81 -10.46 -12.15
N GLY A 95 6.47 -9.23 -12.54
CA GLY A 95 5.35 -8.47 -11.98
C GLY A 95 5.59 -7.98 -10.55
N ARG A 96 6.86 -7.76 -10.17
CA ARG A 96 7.24 -7.36 -8.82
C ARG A 96 7.86 -5.98 -8.76
N GLY A 97 7.71 -5.34 -7.61
CA GLY A 97 8.30 -4.05 -7.30
C GLY A 97 8.50 -3.89 -5.80
N TRP A 98 9.05 -2.74 -5.42
CA TRP A 98 9.15 -2.34 -4.02
C TRP A 98 8.90 -0.84 -3.91
N ALA A 99 8.41 -0.42 -2.75
CA ALA A 99 8.16 0.98 -2.43
C ALA A 99 8.47 1.21 -0.95
N ALA A 100 8.66 2.46 -0.55
CA ALA A 100 8.79 2.82 0.85
C ALA A 100 8.09 4.13 1.20
N LEU A 101 7.57 4.19 2.42
CA LEU A 101 7.05 5.41 3.03
C LEU A 101 7.99 5.82 4.17
N ARG A 102 8.60 6.99 4.05
CA ARG A 102 9.46 7.57 5.08
C ARG A 102 8.66 8.60 5.86
N LEU A 103 8.45 8.30 7.14
CA LEU A 103 7.78 9.20 8.07
C LEU A 103 8.82 9.85 8.98
N PRO A 104 8.87 11.19 9.06
CA PRO A 104 9.58 11.84 10.16
C PRO A 104 8.86 11.57 11.48
N PRO A 105 9.44 11.97 12.63
CA PRO A 105 8.67 12.13 13.86
C PRO A 105 7.35 12.88 13.60
N LEU A 106 6.27 12.34 14.13
CA LEU A 106 4.92 12.86 13.97
C LEU A 106 4.41 13.44 15.30
N PRO A 107 3.60 14.52 15.26
CA PRO A 107 2.90 14.99 16.44
C PRO A 107 2.04 13.89 17.07
N GLY A 108 1.92 13.89 18.40
CA GLY A 108 1.19 12.86 19.15
C GLY A 108 -0.28 12.68 18.75
N VAL A 109 -0.89 13.66 18.07
CA VAL A 109 -2.24 13.56 17.50
C VAL A 109 -2.39 12.42 16.48
N PHE A 110 -1.29 11.97 15.87
CA PHE A 110 -1.31 10.85 14.92
C PHE A 110 -1.25 9.48 15.60
N VAL A 111 -0.92 9.39 16.90
CA VAL A 111 -0.87 8.11 17.63
C VAL A 111 -2.23 7.42 17.59
N GLY A 112 -2.23 6.13 17.27
CA GLY A 112 -3.44 5.32 17.07
C GLY A 112 -4.04 5.43 15.66
N THR A 113 -3.59 6.38 14.84
CA THR A 113 -4.03 6.48 13.44
C THR A 113 -3.52 5.27 12.66
N THR A 114 -4.40 4.68 11.85
CA THR A 114 -4.04 3.60 10.95
C THR A 114 -4.24 4.04 9.50
N PHE A 115 -3.19 3.97 8.72
CA PHE A 115 -3.22 4.17 7.27
C PHE A 115 -3.35 2.81 6.58
N VAL A 116 -4.16 2.73 5.54
CA VAL A 116 -4.26 1.56 4.68
C VAL A 116 -3.61 1.87 3.34
N HIS A 117 -2.80 0.96 2.82
CA HIS A 117 -2.18 1.09 1.51
C HIS A 117 -2.57 -0.08 0.61
N ALA A 118 -2.72 0.20 -0.68
CA ALA A 118 -2.87 -0.78 -1.74
C ALA A 118 -2.18 -0.22 -3.00
N PHE A 119 -1.68 -1.09 -3.87
CA PHE A 119 -1.15 -0.66 -5.16
C PHE A 119 -2.03 -1.15 -6.30
N LEU A 120 -1.98 -0.39 -7.38
CA LEU A 120 -2.64 -0.68 -8.65
C LEU A 120 -1.59 -1.06 -9.69
N ALA A 121 -1.91 -1.98 -10.59
CA ALA A 121 -1.16 -2.16 -11.84
C ALA A 121 -2.05 -1.80 -13.03
N PHE A 122 -1.48 -1.03 -13.96
CA PHE A 122 -2.21 -0.42 -15.07
C PHE A 122 -1.30 -0.24 -16.30
N ASP A 123 -1.95 -0.04 -17.44
CA ASP A 123 -1.31 0.33 -18.71
C ASP A 123 -2.10 1.44 -19.42
N GLY A 124 -1.82 1.69 -20.70
CA GLY A 124 -2.50 2.71 -21.50
C GLY A 124 -4.00 2.45 -21.75
N THR A 125 -4.50 1.26 -21.40
CA THR A 125 -5.90 0.85 -21.62
C THR A 125 -6.74 0.88 -20.34
N GLY A 126 -6.10 0.84 -19.17
CA GLY A 126 -6.80 0.93 -17.89
C GLY A 126 -6.08 0.25 -16.73
N VAL A 127 -6.80 0.14 -15.61
CA VAL A 127 -6.36 -0.58 -14.41
C VAL A 127 -6.74 -2.06 -14.55
N HIS A 128 -5.77 -2.95 -14.31
CA HIS A 128 -5.93 -4.41 -14.45
C HIS A 128 -5.81 -5.16 -13.13
N PHE A 129 -5.22 -4.52 -12.12
CA PHE A 129 -4.96 -5.14 -10.83
C PHE A 129 -5.06 -4.15 -9.68
N ALA A 130 -5.56 -4.63 -8.55
CA ALA A 130 -5.43 -3.98 -7.25
C ALA A 130 -4.97 -5.02 -6.21
N SER A 131 -4.06 -4.61 -5.33
CA SER A 131 -3.55 -5.49 -4.29
C SER A 131 -4.51 -5.66 -3.12
N ASN A 132 -4.22 -6.61 -2.22
CA ASN A 132 -4.83 -6.60 -0.89
C ASN A 132 -4.49 -5.30 -0.13
N PRO A 133 -5.38 -4.81 0.76
CA PRO A 133 -5.08 -3.67 1.62
C PRO A 133 -4.07 -4.05 2.70
N VAL A 134 -3.22 -3.10 3.08
CA VAL A 134 -2.15 -3.26 4.06
C VAL A 134 -2.16 -2.09 5.04
N ARG A 135 -2.40 -2.40 6.32
CA ARG A 135 -2.52 -1.42 7.41
C ARG A 135 -1.17 -1.05 8.03
N VAL A 136 -0.94 0.20 8.33
CA VAL A 136 0.24 0.72 9.05
C VAL A 136 -0.26 1.63 10.16
N THR A 137 0.03 1.30 11.40
CA THR A 137 -0.45 2.04 12.58
C THR A 137 0.65 2.88 13.19
N ILE A 138 0.32 4.10 13.62
CA ILE A 138 1.25 4.94 14.36
C ILE A 138 1.16 4.60 15.84
N ASP A 139 2.27 4.16 16.39
CA ASP A 139 2.46 3.92 17.82
C ASP A 139 3.03 5.16 18.50
N PRO A 140 2.97 5.23 19.84
CA PRO A 140 3.69 6.25 20.60
C PRO A 140 5.17 6.38 20.19
#